data_AF-A0A562ZDJ5-F1
#
_entry.id   AF-A0A562ZDJ5-F1
#
_cell.length_a   1.000
_cell.length_b   1.000
_cell.length_c   1.000
_cell.angle_alpha   90.00
_cell.angle_beta   90.00
_cell.angle_gamma   90.00
#
_symmetry.space_group_name_H-M   'P 1'
#
loop_
_entity.id
_entity.type
_entity.pdbx_description
1 polymer ?
#
loop_
_entity_poly.entity_id
_entity_poly.type
_entity_poly.pdbx_seq_one_letter_code
_entity_poly.pdbx_strand_id
1 'polypeptide(L)'
;MNTCKQWLHQLAVGIAALAGSACIHAAPDAGDVHVHPWVVPPVNLQPSAYFTNLKDGDTVESPFVARFGLSMRGLVPAGKQAGRAGHHHLLINQPLPMDFSKPLPFTDQYVHFGQGQMEAVLDLKPGTYNLSLLLADQGHIPFFVFSKPVNIVVSRRNTALPRATVQGRPRVEILSPADGAALQNAFRVVFHASGLNVSHADAKAPGTGHFRLTLQRKGARAEVLAFRGGQTETWLEPPAGDYQMKLELVDNATGKVISAAPDIRIRSDVVRENGERVVPAAKVAQR
;
A
#
# COMPACT_ATOMS: atom_id res chain seq x y z
N MET A 1 -81.07 24.81 -1.81
CA MET A 1 -80.93 24.95 -3.28
C MET A 1 -80.13 23.76 -3.81
N ASN A 2 -80.86 22.88 -4.52
CA ASN A 2 -80.48 21.96 -5.60
C ASN A 2 -79.21 21.08 -5.50
N THR A 3 -79.40 19.76 -5.28
CA THR A 3 -79.34 18.62 -6.26
C THR A 3 -77.93 18.02 -6.39
N CYS A 4 -77.70 16.76 -5.98
CA CYS A 4 -77.99 15.50 -6.70
C CYS A 4 -76.73 14.96 -7.39
N LYS A 5 -76.24 13.79 -6.94
CA LYS A 5 -76.01 12.56 -7.73
C LYS A 5 -75.08 11.59 -7.00
N GLN A 6 -75.65 10.46 -6.57
CA GLN A 6 -74.93 9.19 -6.42
C GLN A 6 -74.69 8.59 -7.82
N TRP A 7 -73.62 7.80 -7.99
CA TRP A 7 -73.63 6.48 -8.65
C TRP A 7 -72.36 5.69 -8.29
N LEU A 8 -72.52 4.37 -8.30
CA LEU A 8 -71.71 3.34 -7.67
C LEU A 8 -70.49 2.82 -8.48
N HIS A 9 -69.68 2.06 -7.75
CA HIS A 9 -68.87 0.89 -8.12
C HIS A 9 -67.42 1.13 -8.57
N GLN A 10 -66.48 0.63 -7.77
CA GLN A 10 -65.64 -0.51 -8.17
C GLN A 10 -64.90 -1.10 -6.95
N LEU A 11 -65.07 -2.42 -6.76
CA LEU A 11 -64.22 -3.25 -5.91
C LEU A 11 -62.86 -3.43 -6.60
N ALA A 12 -61.77 -3.20 -5.88
CA ALA A 12 -60.44 -3.69 -6.27
C ALA A 12 -59.79 -4.38 -5.07
N VAL A 13 -59.49 -5.66 -5.28
CA VAL A 13 -58.82 -6.58 -4.37
C VAL A 13 -57.37 -6.14 -4.18
N GLY A 14 -56.97 -5.87 -2.94
CA GLY A 14 -55.57 -5.62 -2.58
C GLY A 14 -54.84 -6.93 -2.29
N ILE A 15 -54.00 -7.39 -3.23
CA ILE A 15 -53.02 -8.46 -3.00
C ILE A 15 -51.86 -7.87 -2.19
N ALA A 16 -51.65 -8.36 -0.97
CA ALA A 16 -50.46 -8.07 -0.18
C ALA A 16 -49.29 -8.93 -0.69
N ALA A 17 -48.33 -8.31 -1.37
CA ALA A 17 -47.07 -8.94 -1.73
C ALA A 17 -46.06 -8.75 -0.59
N LEU A 18 -45.67 -9.87 0.05
CA LEU A 18 -44.53 -9.95 0.96
C LEU A 18 -43.24 -9.78 0.16
N ALA A 19 -42.63 -8.60 0.22
CA ALA A 19 -41.29 -8.38 -0.33
C ALA A 19 -40.24 -8.93 0.66
N GLY A 20 -39.57 -10.02 0.27
CA GLY A 20 -38.42 -10.57 0.97
C GLY A 20 -37.28 -9.56 1.05
N SER A 21 -36.69 -9.43 2.24
CA SER A 21 -35.48 -8.64 2.45
C SER A 21 -34.31 -9.28 1.71
N ALA A 22 -33.94 -8.69 0.56
CA ALA A 22 -32.66 -8.95 -0.07
C ALA A 22 -31.56 -8.24 0.74
N CYS A 23 -30.57 -9.01 1.20
CA CYS A 23 -29.35 -8.50 1.80
C CYS A 23 -28.66 -7.58 0.77
N ILE A 24 -28.68 -6.27 1.03
CA ILE A 24 -27.91 -5.29 0.28
C ILE A 24 -26.43 -5.55 0.60
N HIS A 25 -25.71 -6.15 -0.34
CA HIS A 25 -24.26 -6.08 -0.36
C HIS A 25 -23.89 -4.61 -0.52
N ALA A 26 -23.25 -4.01 0.49
CA ALA A 26 -22.67 -2.68 0.37
C ALA A 26 -21.67 -2.68 -0.78
N ALA A 27 -21.94 -1.86 -1.80
CA ALA A 27 -20.99 -1.54 -2.85
C ALA A 27 -19.74 -0.86 -2.24
N PRO A 28 -18.55 -1.00 -2.84
CA PRO A 28 -17.40 -0.25 -2.38
C PRO A 28 -17.62 1.25 -2.64
N ASP A 29 -17.38 2.08 -1.63
CA ASP A 29 -17.19 3.52 -1.80
C ASP A 29 -15.96 3.76 -2.68
N ALA A 30 -16.18 3.77 -3.98
CA ALA A 30 -15.21 4.20 -4.99
C ALA A 30 -15.56 5.65 -5.35
N GLY A 31 -15.13 6.59 -4.51
CA GLY A 31 -14.88 7.93 -5.04
C GLY A 31 -13.81 7.82 -6.12
N ASP A 32 -14.06 8.40 -7.30
CA ASP A 32 -13.23 8.32 -8.51
C ASP A 32 -11.74 8.61 -8.23
N VAL A 33 -11.00 7.58 -7.85
CA VAL A 33 -9.55 7.57 -7.98
C VAL A 33 -9.32 7.25 -9.44
N HIS A 34 -8.95 8.26 -10.24
CA HIS A 34 -8.46 8.02 -11.59
C HIS A 34 -7.22 7.12 -11.51
N VAL A 35 -7.42 5.82 -11.69
CA VAL A 35 -6.34 4.85 -11.75
C VAL A 35 -5.72 4.97 -13.13
N HIS A 36 -4.45 5.36 -13.16
CA HIS A 36 -3.70 5.51 -14.40
C HIS A 36 -3.76 4.21 -15.23
N PRO A 37 -3.93 4.24 -16.56
CA PRO A 37 -4.12 3.03 -17.39
C PRO A 37 -3.00 2.00 -17.30
N TRP A 38 -1.79 2.42 -16.91
CA TRP A 38 -0.64 1.53 -16.73
C TRP A 38 -0.65 0.79 -15.39
N VAL A 39 -1.50 1.17 -14.44
CA VAL A 39 -1.60 0.45 -13.16
C VAL A 39 -2.49 -0.75 -13.37
N VAL A 40 -1.92 -1.92 -13.11
CA VAL A 40 -2.61 -3.21 -13.25
C VAL A 40 -2.74 -3.90 -11.88
N PRO A 41 -3.67 -4.85 -11.71
CA PRO A 41 -3.73 -5.65 -10.50
C PRO A 41 -2.43 -6.44 -10.28
N PRO A 42 -2.06 -6.73 -9.01
CA PRO A 42 -0.96 -7.63 -8.71
C PRO A 42 -1.25 -9.05 -9.20
N VAL A 43 -0.18 -9.81 -9.46
CA VAL A 43 -0.28 -11.25 -9.81
C VAL A 43 -0.94 -12.06 -8.69
N ASN A 44 -0.67 -11.71 -7.43
CA ASN A 44 -1.38 -12.27 -6.28
C ASN A 44 -2.48 -11.30 -5.82
N LEU A 45 -3.73 -11.73 -5.93
CA LEU A 45 -4.91 -10.93 -5.57
C LEU A 45 -5.24 -10.95 -4.07
N GLN A 46 -4.36 -11.52 -3.24
CA GLN A 46 -4.48 -11.49 -1.78
C GLN A 46 -3.70 -10.32 -1.18
N PRO A 47 -4.39 -9.39 -0.50
CA PRO A 47 -3.73 -8.30 0.21
C PRO A 47 -2.84 -8.83 1.33
N SER A 48 -1.67 -8.25 1.50
CA SER A 48 -0.70 -8.68 2.52
C SER A 48 0.10 -7.51 3.07
N ALA A 49 0.55 -7.65 4.32
CA ALA A 49 1.67 -6.89 4.84
C ALA A 49 2.93 -7.74 4.69
N TYR A 50 4.10 -7.11 4.56
CA TYR A 50 5.36 -7.86 4.41
C TYR A 50 6.56 -7.03 4.84
N PHE A 51 7.64 -7.70 5.22
CA PHE A 51 8.93 -7.04 5.45
C PHE A 51 9.65 -6.86 4.11
N THR A 52 10.20 -5.68 3.85
CA THR A 52 10.95 -5.42 2.62
C THR A 52 12.43 -5.79 2.74
N ASN A 53 12.94 -5.93 3.96
CA ASN A 53 14.37 -6.13 4.23
C ASN A 53 14.70 -7.28 5.20
N LEU A 54 13.70 -8.05 5.65
CA LEU A 54 13.88 -9.24 6.49
C LEU A 54 13.31 -10.47 5.77
N LYS A 55 14.03 -11.59 5.90
CA LYS A 55 13.66 -12.90 5.36
C LYS A 55 13.69 -13.94 6.47
N ASP A 56 12.93 -15.01 6.28
CA ASP A 56 12.90 -16.12 7.23
C ASP A 56 14.28 -16.78 7.30
N GLY A 57 14.77 -16.99 8.52
CA GLY A 57 16.11 -17.49 8.83
C GLY A 57 17.19 -16.43 8.95
N ASP A 58 16.89 -15.14 8.76
CA ASP A 58 17.90 -14.07 8.85
C ASP A 58 18.57 -14.03 10.23
N THR A 59 19.89 -13.81 10.23
CA THR A 59 20.65 -13.47 11.44
C THR A 59 21.02 -11.99 11.39
N VAL A 60 20.65 -11.24 12.41
CA VAL A 60 20.85 -9.79 12.51
C VAL A 60 21.56 -9.40 13.81
N GLU A 61 22.02 -8.15 13.88
CA GLU A 61 22.53 -7.53 15.10
C GLU A 61 21.58 -6.40 15.51
N SER A 62 21.33 -6.27 16.82
CA SER A 62 20.53 -5.17 17.36
C SER A 62 21.39 -3.95 17.70
N PRO A 63 20.87 -2.71 17.57
CA PRO A 63 19.59 -2.39 16.94
C PRO A 63 19.63 -2.51 15.40
N PHE A 64 18.51 -2.90 14.79
CA PHE A 64 18.35 -3.00 13.33
C PHE A 64 17.03 -2.35 12.86
N VAL A 65 16.94 -2.00 11.58
CA VAL A 65 15.70 -1.49 10.97
C VAL A 65 14.87 -2.67 10.45
N ALA A 66 13.61 -2.76 10.85
CA ALA A 66 12.60 -3.57 10.18
C ALA A 66 11.75 -2.67 9.29
N ARG A 67 11.71 -2.92 7.99
CA ARG A 67 10.98 -2.12 7.00
C ARG A 67 9.75 -2.88 6.50
N PHE A 68 8.67 -2.16 6.30
CA PHE A 68 7.33 -2.66 6.08
C PHE A 68 6.84 -2.25 4.69
N GLY A 69 6.01 -3.10 4.10
CA GLY A 69 5.23 -2.77 2.93
C GLY A 69 3.83 -3.40 3.02
N LEU A 70 2.95 -2.90 2.16
CA LEU A 70 1.58 -3.35 1.96
C LEU A 70 1.31 -3.62 0.49
N SER A 71 0.58 -4.69 0.24
CA SER A 71 0.02 -5.01 -1.06
C SER A 71 -1.49 -4.83 -1.03
N MET A 72 -2.04 -4.19 -2.08
CA MET A 72 -3.47 -3.95 -2.28
C MET A 72 -4.18 -3.18 -1.15
N ARG A 73 -3.39 -2.47 -0.33
CA ARG A 73 -3.85 -1.65 0.80
C ARG A 73 -3.06 -0.35 0.86
N GLY A 74 -3.63 0.58 1.60
CA GLY A 74 -3.03 1.87 1.89
C GLY A 74 -2.80 2.07 3.37
N LEU A 75 -1.93 3.02 3.70
CA LEU A 75 -1.71 3.49 5.06
C LEU A 75 -2.65 4.63 5.42
N VAL A 76 -3.14 4.66 6.65
CA VAL A 76 -3.81 5.79 7.28
C VAL A 76 -3.51 5.74 8.78
N PRO A 77 -3.21 6.87 9.45
CA PRO A 77 -2.94 6.90 10.89
C PRO A 77 -4.06 6.32 11.75
N ALA A 78 -3.70 5.85 12.95
CA ALA A 78 -4.66 5.45 13.96
C ALA A 78 -5.62 6.62 14.30
N GLY A 79 -6.88 6.31 14.61
CA GLY A 79 -7.92 7.32 14.83
C GLY A 79 -8.43 8.03 13.57
N LYS A 80 -7.92 7.69 12.38
CA LYS A 80 -8.41 8.19 11.09
C LYS A 80 -8.89 7.02 10.23
N GLN A 81 -9.97 7.24 9.48
CA GLN A 81 -10.55 6.24 8.58
C GLN A 81 -10.42 6.71 7.13
N ALA A 82 -10.03 5.80 6.25
CA ALA A 82 -10.04 6.03 4.80
C ALA A 82 -10.23 4.70 4.05
N GLY A 83 -11.48 4.34 3.77
CA GLY A 83 -11.83 3.10 3.09
C GLY A 83 -11.24 1.87 3.79
N ARG A 84 -10.39 1.12 3.07
CA ARG A 84 -9.70 -0.10 3.55
C ARG A 84 -8.26 0.16 4.00
N ALA A 85 -7.85 1.42 4.11
CA ALA A 85 -6.53 1.76 4.63
C ALA A 85 -6.47 1.52 6.15
N GLY A 86 -5.28 1.23 6.64
CA GLY A 86 -5.04 1.00 8.07
C GLY A 86 -3.62 1.40 8.45
N HIS A 87 -3.16 0.93 9.60
CA HIS A 87 -1.79 1.15 10.04
C HIS A 87 -1.11 -0.14 10.50
N HIS A 88 0.22 -0.15 10.40
CA HIS A 88 1.02 -1.32 10.70
C HIS A 88 1.03 -1.63 12.20
N HIS A 89 1.09 -2.92 12.48
CA HIS A 89 1.45 -3.50 13.77
C HIS A 89 2.55 -4.52 13.55
N LEU A 90 3.45 -4.64 14.52
CA LEU A 90 4.42 -5.71 14.60
C LEU A 90 4.09 -6.59 15.80
N LEU A 91 3.91 -7.88 15.53
CA LEU A 91 3.74 -8.92 16.53
C LEU A 91 5.10 -9.57 16.76
N ILE A 92 5.58 -9.56 18.01
CA ILE A 92 6.85 -10.14 18.42
C ILE A 92 6.58 -11.36 19.29
N ASN A 93 6.91 -12.54 18.78
CA ASN A 93 6.67 -13.83 19.44
C ASN A 93 5.20 -14.05 19.81
N GLN A 94 4.28 -13.56 18.97
CA GLN A 94 2.84 -13.72 19.13
C GLN A 94 2.22 -14.35 17.90
N PRO A 95 1.26 -15.27 18.06
CA PRO A 95 0.44 -15.71 16.95
C PRO A 95 -0.46 -14.56 16.48
N LEU A 96 -1.03 -14.71 15.28
CA LEU A 96 -2.11 -13.84 14.81
C LEU A 96 -3.31 -13.92 15.79
N PRO A 97 -4.04 -12.81 15.99
CA PRO A 97 -5.23 -12.82 16.83
C PRO A 97 -6.25 -13.83 16.30
N MET A 98 -6.91 -14.57 17.19
CA MET A 98 -7.98 -15.50 16.80
C MET A 98 -9.31 -14.79 16.50
N ASP A 99 -9.47 -13.57 17.02
CA ASP A 99 -10.69 -12.78 16.92
C ASP A 99 -10.36 -11.42 16.26
N PHE A 100 -10.66 -11.31 14.96
CA PHE A 100 -10.44 -10.10 14.16
C PHE A 100 -11.52 -9.03 14.37
N SER A 101 -12.46 -9.23 15.31
CA SER A 101 -13.48 -8.24 15.68
C SER A 101 -13.09 -7.39 16.89
N LYS A 102 -12.00 -7.75 17.57
CA LYS A 102 -11.52 -7.07 18.79
C LYS A 102 -10.28 -6.24 18.52
N PRO A 103 -10.08 -5.15 19.27
CA PRO A 103 -8.87 -4.36 19.16
C PRO A 103 -7.66 -5.19 19.58
N LEU A 104 -6.53 -4.93 18.93
CA LEU A 104 -5.26 -5.52 19.34
C LEU A 104 -4.90 -5.10 20.78
N PRO A 105 -4.34 -6.02 21.59
CA PRO A 105 -3.85 -5.69 22.93
C PRO A 105 -2.74 -4.64 22.88
N PHE A 106 -2.72 -3.74 23.87
CA PHE A 106 -1.61 -2.80 24.05
C PHE A 106 -0.57 -3.41 24.99
N THR A 107 0.37 -4.16 24.43
CA THR A 107 1.51 -4.75 25.17
C THR A 107 2.81 -4.54 24.41
N ASP A 108 3.96 -4.78 25.04
CA ASP A 108 5.27 -4.66 24.39
C ASP A 108 5.47 -5.61 23.20
N GLN A 109 4.65 -6.67 23.11
CA GLN A 109 4.70 -7.66 22.02
C GLN A 109 3.81 -7.28 20.82
N TYR A 110 2.89 -6.33 20.99
CA TYR A 110 2.05 -5.77 19.94
C TYR A 110 2.49 -4.31 19.72
N VAL A 111 3.45 -4.09 18.83
CA VAL A 111 3.98 -2.75 18.59
C VAL A 111 3.08 -2.03 17.59
N HIS A 112 2.55 -0.87 17.98
CA HIS A 112 1.60 -0.09 17.18
C HIS A 112 2.30 1.04 16.40
N PHE A 113 2.07 1.14 15.09
CA PHE A 113 2.63 2.19 14.23
C PHE A 113 1.53 3.13 13.73
N GLY A 114 0.94 3.89 14.65
CA GLY A 114 -0.25 4.70 14.40
C GLY A 114 -0.07 6.01 13.61
N GLN A 115 1.11 6.31 13.06
CA GLN A 115 1.37 7.55 12.30
C GLN A 115 1.50 7.33 10.79
N GLY A 116 1.43 6.08 10.32
CA GLY A 116 1.71 5.74 8.92
C GLY A 116 3.20 5.46 8.65
N GLN A 117 3.91 4.95 9.66
CA GLN A 117 5.31 4.56 9.55
C GLN A 117 5.45 3.33 8.65
N MET A 118 6.50 3.33 7.83
CA MET A 118 6.88 2.19 7.00
C MET A 118 8.06 1.41 7.58
N GLU A 119 8.59 1.78 8.75
CA GLU A 119 9.69 1.07 9.39
C GLU A 119 9.73 1.31 10.90
N ALA A 120 10.49 0.46 11.59
CA ALA A 120 10.85 0.64 12.99
C ALA A 120 12.28 0.18 13.24
N VAL A 121 12.98 0.89 14.12
CA VAL A 121 14.23 0.37 14.70
C VAL A 121 13.88 -0.60 15.83
N LEU A 122 14.27 -1.86 15.71
CA LEU A 122 14.09 -2.86 16.75
C LEU A 122 15.39 -3.01 17.54
N ASP A 123 15.28 -2.98 18.86
CA ASP A 123 16.42 -3.12 19.78
C ASP A 123 16.17 -4.32 20.70
N LEU A 124 16.25 -5.50 20.10
CA LEU A 124 15.95 -6.77 20.74
C LEU A 124 17.21 -7.35 21.40
N LYS A 125 17.03 -8.08 22.50
CA LYS A 125 18.13 -8.85 23.12
C LYS A 125 18.58 -9.98 22.18
N PRO A 126 19.79 -10.53 22.35
CA PRO A 126 20.18 -11.73 21.61
C PRO A 126 19.20 -12.88 21.87
N GLY A 127 18.84 -13.62 20.82
CA GLY A 127 17.86 -14.70 20.88
C GLY A 127 17.12 -14.91 19.56
N THR A 128 16.20 -15.88 19.56
CA THR A 128 15.35 -16.18 18.41
C THR A 128 14.02 -15.46 18.54
N TYR A 129 13.55 -14.88 17.44
CA TYR A 129 12.30 -14.13 17.37
C TYR A 129 11.46 -14.57 16.19
N ASN A 130 10.15 -14.65 16.40
CA ASN A 130 9.15 -14.75 15.35
C ASN A 130 8.47 -13.40 15.18
N LEU A 131 8.57 -12.80 14.00
CA LEU A 131 8.04 -11.49 13.69
C LEU A 131 6.93 -11.59 12.64
N SER A 132 5.80 -10.94 12.89
CA SER A 132 4.71 -10.84 11.91
C SER A 132 4.20 -9.39 11.82
N LEU A 133 3.88 -8.94 10.61
CA LEU A 133 3.16 -7.69 10.42
C LEU A 133 1.67 -7.95 10.34
N LEU A 134 0.89 -7.00 10.86
CA LEU A 134 -0.56 -7.02 10.79
C LEU A 134 -1.07 -5.60 10.52
N LEU A 135 -2.01 -5.45 9.59
CA LEU A 135 -2.71 -4.19 9.35
C LEU A 135 -3.98 -4.15 10.19
N ALA A 136 -4.26 -3.03 10.84
CA ALA A 136 -5.51 -2.81 11.56
C ALA A 136 -6.10 -1.43 11.24
N ASP A 137 -7.40 -1.26 11.50
CA ASP A 137 -8.15 -0.03 11.24
C ASP A 137 -7.89 1.07 12.28
N GLN A 138 -8.67 2.16 12.25
CA GLN A 138 -8.57 3.29 13.18
C GLN A 138 -8.70 2.91 14.67
N GLY A 139 -9.43 1.83 14.97
CA GLY A 139 -9.69 1.31 16.31
C GLY A 139 -8.77 0.15 16.69
N HIS A 140 -7.73 -0.11 15.91
CA HIS A 140 -6.85 -1.28 16.04
C HIS A 140 -7.59 -2.61 15.85
N ILE A 141 -8.73 -2.61 15.14
CA ILE A 141 -9.42 -3.83 14.74
C ILE A 141 -8.66 -4.45 13.56
N PRO A 142 -8.13 -5.68 13.69
CA PRO A 142 -7.33 -6.31 12.65
C PRO A 142 -8.08 -6.47 11.33
N PHE A 143 -7.41 -6.15 10.22
CA PHE A 143 -7.80 -6.69 8.92
C PHE A 143 -7.18 -8.07 8.73
N PHE A 144 -7.77 -8.91 7.87
CA PHE A 144 -7.12 -10.12 7.33
C PHE A 144 -6.02 -9.74 6.31
N VAL A 145 -5.07 -8.92 6.73
CA VAL A 145 -3.93 -8.43 5.96
C VAL A 145 -2.71 -8.48 6.86
N PHE A 146 -1.95 -9.56 6.72
CA PHE A 146 -0.80 -9.85 7.56
C PHE A 146 0.33 -10.45 6.72
N SER A 147 1.53 -10.50 7.31
CA SER A 147 2.66 -11.20 6.70
C SER A 147 2.66 -12.68 7.04
N LYS A 148 3.39 -13.47 6.25
CA LYS A 148 3.94 -14.72 6.78
C LYS A 148 4.83 -14.40 7.98
N PRO A 149 4.88 -15.27 9.01
CA PRO A 149 5.85 -15.12 10.07
C PRO A 149 7.27 -15.19 9.53
N VAL A 150 8.16 -14.36 10.09
CA VAL A 150 9.59 -14.33 9.79
C VAL A 150 10.34 -14.71 11.07
N ASN A 151 11.02 -15.84 11.04
CA ASN A 151 11.91 -16.25 12.13
C ASN A 151 13.27 -15.63 11.91
N ILE A 152 13.79 -14.92 12.91
CA ILE A 152 15.13 -14.34 12.87
C ILE A 152 15.92 -14.71 14.13
N VAL A 153 17.25 -14.63 14.01
CA VAL A 153 18.16 -14.73 15.14
C VAL A 153 18.85 -13.38 15.35
N VAL A 154 18.69 -12.81 16.53
CA VAL A 154 19.50 -11.66 16.96
C VAL A 154 20.77 -12.22 17.60
N SER A 155 21.90 -12.04 16.92
CA SER A 155 23.19 -12.60 17.34
C SER A 155 23.83 -11.83 18.49
N ARG A 156 23.77 -10.49 18.45
CA ARG A 156 24.26 -9.59 19.50
C ARG A 156 23.44 -8.31 19.57
N ARG A 157 23.54 -7.61 20.70
CA ARG A 157 22.94 -6.29 20.92
C ARG A 157 24.02 -5.26 21.26
N ASN A 158 24.14 -4.23 20.43
CA ASN A 158 25.04 -3.10 20.61
C ASN A 158 24.30 -1.93 21.25
N THR A 159 24.37 -1.81 22.57
CA THR A 159 23.70 -0.75 23.34
C THR A 159 24.32 0.64 23.13
N ALA A 160 25.51 0.73 22.54
CA ALA A 160 26.17 2.00 22.26
C ALA A 160 25.68 2.65 20.95
N LEU A 161 24.94 1.92 20.10
CA LEU A 161 24.49 2.41 18.80
C LEU A 161 23.13 3.13 18.92
N PRO A 162 23.04 4.45 18.69
CA PRO A 162 21.78 5.18 18.82
C PRO A 162 20.78 4.76 17.73
N ARG A 163 19.49 4.68 18.11
CA ARG A 163 18.40 4.32 17.18
C ARG A 163 18.34 5.23 15.95
N ALA A 164 18.55 6.54 16.14
CA ALA A 164 18.57 7.51 15.05
C ALA A 164 19.71 7.26 14.06
N THR A 165 20.87 6.78 14.53
CA THR A 165 22.00 6.40 13.67
C THR A 165 21.66 5.18 12.82
N VAL A 166 20.96 4.19 13.40
CA VAL A 166 20.53 2.98 12.68
C VAL A 166 19.44 3.28 11.64
N GLN A 167 18.48 4.15 11.98
CA GLN A 167 17.44 4.58 11.04
C GLN A 167 18.02 5.42 9.89
N GLY A 168 18.99 6.27 10.21
CA GLY A 168 19.55 7.24 9.29
C GLY A 168 18.64 8.46 9.08
N ARG A 169 18.97 9.26 8.06
CA ARG A 169 18.22 10.47 7.71
C ARG A 169 16.90 10.14 7.01
N PRO A 170 15.86 10.96 7.17
CA PRO A 170 14.62 10.81 6.44
C PRO A 170 14.84 10.81 4.92
N ARG A 171 14.24 9.86 4.20
CA ARG A 171 14.38 9.73 2.73
C ARG A 171 13.30 8.85 2.12
N VAL A 172 13.19 8.95 0.80
CA VAL A 172 12.31 8.12 -0.03
C VAL A 172 13.15 7.23 -0.93
N GLU A 173 12.71 5.99 -1.17
CA GLU A 173 13.44 5.01 -1.96
C GLU A 173 12.49 4.21 -2.86
N ILE A 174 12.97 3.84 -4.06
CA ILE A 174 12.40 2.74 -4.85
C ILE A 174 13.22 1.49 -4.48
N LEU A 175 12.60 0.53 -3.79
CA LEU A 175 13.27 -0.71 -3.37
C LEU A 175 13.30 -1.77 -4.48
N SER A 176 12.32 -1.70 -5.38
CA SER A 176 12.23 -2.52 -6.59
C SER A 176 11.44 -1.72 -7.62
N PRO A 177 11.76 -1.78 -8.91
CA PRO A 177 12.92 -2.47 -9.49
C PRO A 177 14.25 -1.76 -9.16
N ALA A 178 15.37 -2.44 -9.42
CA ALA A 178 16.70 -1.83 -9.33
C ALA A 178 16.98 -0.89 -10.52
N ASP A 179 17.92 0.04 -10.35
CA ASP A 179 18.41 0.87 -11.46
C ASP A 179 19.05 0.02 -12.55
N GLY A 180 18.70 0.32 -13.81
CA GLY A 180 19.10 -0.43 -15.00
C GLY A 180 18.32 -1.72 -15.27
N ALA A 181 17.29 -2.05 -14.46
CA ALA A 181 16.54 -3.29 -14.63
C ALA A 181 15.81 -3.35 -15.99
N ALA A 182 15.88 -4.52 -16.64
CA ALA A 182 15.04 -4.88 -17.77
C ALA A 182 13.87 -5.74 -17.28
N LEU A 183 12.66 -5.26 -17.48
CA LEU A 183 11.42 -5.81 -16.93
C LEU A 183 10.54 -6.29 -18.07
N GLN A 184 9.86 -7.41 -17.86
CA GLN A 184 8.95 -7.99 -18.84
C GLN A 184 7.52 -7.92 -18.32
N ASN A 185 6.59 -7.54 -19.20
CA ASN A 185 5.16 -7.46 -18.90
C ASN A 185 4.89 -6.55 -17.68
N ALA A 186 3.85 -6.87 -16.91
CA ALA A 186 3.57 -6.21 -15.64
C ALA A 186 4.70 -6.46 -14.61
N PHE A 187 5.19 -5.38 -13.98
CA PHE A 187 6.21 -5.45 -12.94
C PHE A 187 5.80 -4.67 -11.70
N ARG A 188 6.34 -5.10 -10.55
CA ARG A 188 6.07 -4.50 -9.25
C ARG A 188 7.08 -3.39 -8.94
N VAL A 189 6.56 -2.25 -8.52
CA VAL A 189 7.34 -1.14 -7.97
C VAL A 189 7.05 -1.03 -6.47
N VAL A 190 8.09 -1.07 -5.64
CA VAL A 190 7.98 -1.02 -4.18
C VAL A 190 8.59 0.28 -3.69
N PHE A 191 7.82 1.05 -2.94
CA PHE A 191 8.19 2.35 -2.39
C PHE A 191 8.59 2.21 -0.93
N HIS A 192 9.44 3.12 -0.45
CA HIS A 192 9.74 3.21 0.97
C HIS A 192 9.94 4.65 1.42
N ALA A 193 9.49 4.95 2.63
CA ALA A 193 9.66 6.24 3.29
C ALA A 193 10.30 6.01 4.66
N SER A 194 11.61 6.21 4.73
CA SER A 194 12.38 6.07 5.97
C SER A 194 12.30 7.36 6.77
N GLY A 195 11.96 7.28 8.06
CA GLY A 195 11.77 8.44 8.94
C GLY A 195 10.70 9.45 8.52
N LEU A 196 9.79 9.08 7.62
CA LEU A 196 8.68 9.90 7.13
C LEU A 196 7.38 9.10 7.24
N ASN A 197 6.25 9.79 7.29
CA ASN A 197 4.94 9.16 7.46
C ASN A 197 4.13 9.20 6.16
N VAL A 198 3.48 8.09 5.84
CA VAL A 198 2.61 7.94 4.66
C VAL A 198 1.16 7.81 5.11
N SER A 199 0.26 8.49 4.42
CA SER A 199 -1.18 8.40 4.69
C SER A 199 -1.98 8.59 3.42
N HIS A 200 -3.16 7.96 3.40
CA HIS A 200 -4.26 8.32 2.53
C HIS A 200 -4.48 9.83 2.60
N ALA A 201 -4.48 10.49 1.44
CA ALA A 201 -4.46 11.94 1.34
C ALA A 201 -5.73 12.58 1.93
N ASP A 202 -6.88 11.95 1.72
CA ASP A 202 -8.17 12.48 2.20
C ASP A 202 -8.34 12.42 3.73
N ALA A 203 -7.49 11.66 4.44
CA ALA A 203 -7.47 11.68 5.91
C ALA A 203 -6.92 12.99 6.49
N LYS A 204 -6.23 13.80 5.65
CA LYS A 204 -5.63 15.10 5.99
C LYS A 204 -4.82 15.05 7.29
N ALA A 205 -4.09 13.96 7.50
CA ALA A 205 -3.27 13.78 8.68
C ALA A 205 -2.02 14.69 8.62
N PRO A 206 -1.77 15.54 9.64
CA PRO A 206 -0.60 16.42 9.65
C PRO A 206 0.71 15.65 9.56
N GLY A 207 1.70 16.20 8.85
CA GLY A 207 3.04 15.60 8.74
C GLY A 207 3.09 14.29 7.97
N THR A 208 2.07 14.00 7.17
CA THR A 208 2.00 12.81 6.31
C THR A 208 2.02 13.19 4.84
N GLY A 209 2.52 12.28 4.00
CA GLY A 209 2.46 12.41 2.55
C GLY A 209 1.92 11.18 1.85
N HIS A 210 1.81 11.27 0.54
CA HIS A 210 1.56 10.14 -0.35
C HIS A 210 2.61 10.10 -1.46
N PHE A 211 2.86 8.92 -2.02
CA PHE A 211 3.85 8.79 -3.09
C PHE A 211 3.32 9.32 -4.42
N ARG A 212 4.21 9.91 -5.20
CA ARG A 212 4.01 10.27 -6.60
C ARG A 212 5.16 9.71 -7.42
N LEU A 213 4.84 8.92 -8.43
CA LEU A 213 5.81 8.34 -9.35
C LEU A 213 5.67 9.00 -10.72
N THR A 214 6.76 9.50 -11.26
CA THR A 214 6.84 10.02 -12.63
C THR A 214 7.66 9.06 -13.48
N LEU A 215 7.12 8.65 -14.63
CA LEU A 215 7.82 7.87 -15.63
C LEU A 215 8.03 8.74 -16.88
N GLN A 216 9.29 8.96 -17.25
CA GLN A 216 9.67 9.77 -18.41
C GLN A 216 10.35 8.89 -19.46
N ARG A 217 9.77 8.85 -20.67
CA ARG A 217 10.40 8.25 -21.86
C ARG A 217 10.92 9.35 -22.78
N LYS A 218 12.08 9.14 -23.42
CA LYS A 218 12.64 10.12 -24.36
C LYS A 218 11.66 10.44 -25.49
N GLY A 219 11.34 11.72 -25.67
CA GLY A 219 10.44 12.19 -26.73
C GLY A 219 8.94 11.97 -26.47
N ALA A 220 8.57 11.49 -25.29
CA ALA A 220 7.18 11.38 -24.84
C ALA A 220 6.88 12.35 -23.70
N ARG A 221 5.60 12.60 -23.42
CA ARG A 221 5.18 13.29 -22.20
C ARG A 221 5.51 12.43 -20.97
N ALA A 222 5.86 13.06 -19.86
CA ALA A 222 5.99 12.36 -18.58
C ALA A 222 4.62 11.89 -18.11
N GLU A 223 4.51 10.61 -17.72
CA GLU A 223 3.32 10.11 -17.04
C GLU A 223 3.51 10.22 -15.53
N VAL A 224 2.48 10.74 -14.85
CA VAL A 224 2.51 11.03 -13.41
C VAL A 224 1.42 10.23 -12.72
N LEU A 225 1.82 9.36 -11.80
CA LEU A 225 0.93 8.50 -11.02
C LEU A 225 0.97 8.95 -9.56
N ALA A 226 -0.20 9.31 -9.01
CA ALA A 226 -0.34 9.71 -7.62
C ALA A 226 -0.99 8.60 -6.79
N PHE A 227 -0.27 8.08 -5.80
CA PHE A 227 -0.72 7.03 -4.90
C PHE A 227 -1.38 7.63 -3.65
N ARG A 228 -2.42 8.42 -3.88
CA ARG A 228 -3.15 9.17 -2.83
C ARG A 228 -3.85 8.28 -1.81
N GLY A 229 -3.97 6.98 -2.08
CA GLY A 229 -4.56 6.00 -1.17
C GLY A 229 -3.61 5.58 -0.04
N GLY A 230 -2.37 6.10 0.00
CA GLY A 230 -1.36 5.66 0.95
C GLY A 230 -0.69 4.33 0.56
N GLN A 231 -0.73 3.97 -0.73
CA GLN A 231 -0.13 2.74 -1.23
C GLN A 231 1.39 2.77 -1.08
N THR A 232 1.98 1.64 -0.71
CA THR A 232 3.43 1.46 -0.58
C THR A 232 4.04 0.69 -1.74
N GLU A 233 3.22 0.22 -2.67
CA GLU A 233 3.63 -0.45 -3.89
C GLU A 233 2.60 -0.24 -5.01
N THR A 234 2.99 -0.57 -6.23
CA THR A 234 2.09 -0.64 -7.38
C THR A 234 2.59 -1.71 -8.36
N TRP A 235 1.71 -2.17 -9.24
CA TRP A 235 2.06 -2.98 -10.39
C TRP A 235 1.80 -2.18 -11.65
N LEU A 236 2.81 -2.11 -12.52
CA LEU A 236 2.79 -1.30 -13.73
C LEU A 236 2.98 -2.17 -14.96
N GLU A 237 2.22 -1.87 -16.00
CA GLU A 237 2.40 -2.40 -17.36
C GLU A 237 2.44 -1.22 -18.35
N PRO A 238 3.54 -0.43 -18.37
CA PRO A 238 3.69 0.64 -19.33
C PRO A 238 4.08 0.08 -20.71
N PRO A 239 3.85 0.84 -21.80
CA PRO A 239 4.34 0.48 -23.13
C PRO A 239 5.83 0.15 -23.16
N ALA A 240 6.26 -0.65 -24.13
CA ALA A 240 7.67 -0.98 -24.28
C ALA A 240 8.52 0.29 -24.52
N GLY A 241 9.63 0.41 -23.78
CA GLY A 241 10.49 1.59 -23.81
C GLY A 241 11.49 1.66 -22.67
N ASP A 242 12.47 2.56 -22.82
CA ASP A 242 13.37 2.95 -21.75
C ASP A 242 12.78 4.15 -20.99
N TYR A 243 12.76 4.07 -19.66
CA TYR A 243 12.16 5.06 -18.76
C TYR A 243 13.15 5.53 -17.71
N GLN A 244 13.09 6.82 -17.39
CA GLN A 244 13.58 7.37 -16.12
C GLN A 244 12.40 7.42 -15.15
N MET A 245 12.57 6.87 -13.95
CA MET A 245 11.58 6.87 -12.89
C MET A 245 12.03 7.81 -11.77
N LYS A 246 11.12 8.71 -11.37
CA LYS A 246 11.31 9.62 -10.25
C LYS A 246 10.20 9.39 -9.22
N LEU A 247 10.59 9.05 -7.99
CA LEU A 247 9.66 8.87 -6.87
C LEU A 247 9.76 10.04 -5.90
N GLU A 248 8.62 10.62 -5.56
CA GLU A 248 8.48 11.72 -4.62
C GLU A 248 7.49 11.37 -3.52
N LEU A 249 7.71 11.88 -2.31
CA LEU A 249 6.69 11.95 -1.27
C LEU A 249 6.11 13.37 -1.25
N VAL A 250 4.81 13.47 -1.48
CA VAL A 250 4.07 14.73 -1.56
C VAL A 250 3.26 14.93 -0.29
N ASP A 251 3.41 16.08 0.35
CA ASP A 251 2.70 16.46 1.56
C ASP A 251 1.19 16.54 1.34
N ASN A 252 0.43 15.87 2.21
CA ASN A 252 -1.02 15.76 2.06
C ASN A 252 -1.77 17.07 2.35
N ALA A 253 -1.18 18.01 3.09
CA ALA A 253 -1.82 19.27 3.45
C ALA A 253 -1.48 20.38 2.45
N THR A 254 -0.25 20.41 1.95
CA THR A 254 0.29 21.52 1.15
C THR A 254 0.49 21.17 -0.32
N GLY A 255 0.52 19.89 -0.68
CA GLY A 255 0.84 19.42 -2.03
C GLY A 255 2.30 19.61 -2.44
N LYS A 256 3.17 20.05 -1.51
CA LYS A 256 4.61 20.24 -1.76
C LYS A 256 5.36 18.91 -1.67
N VAL A 257 6.46 18.78 -2.41
CA VAL A 257 7.36 17.62 -2.28
C VAL A 257 8.12 17.72 -0.96
N ILE A 258 8.00 16.70 -0.11
CA ILE A 258 8.72 16.56 1.16
C ILE A 258 10.12 15.97 0.93
N SER A 259 10.20 14.95 0.09
CA SER A 259 11.41 14.20 -0.20
C SER A 259 11.29 13.51 -1.57
N ALA A 260 12.42 13.20 -2.19
CA ALA A 260 12.48 12.48 -3.45
C ALA A 260 13.59 11.41 -3.38
N ALA A 261 13.34 10.27 -4.01
CA ALA A 261 14.36 9.26 -4.24
C ALA A 261 15.33 9.71 -5.34
N PRO A 262 16.55 9.17 -5.40
CA PRO A 262 17.35 9.20 -6.60
C PRO A 262 16.57 8.63 -7.78
N ASP A 263 16.71 9.25 -8.95
CA ASP A 263 16.10 8.73 -10.18
C ASP A 263 16.74 7.38 -10.55
N ILE A 264 15.91 6.44 -11.00
CA ILE A 264 16.38 5.17 -11.56
C ILE A 264 15.98 5.07 -13.03
N ARG A 265 16.67 4.20 -13.78
CA ARG A 265 16.36 3.88 -15.17
C ARG A 265 15.87 2.46 -15.24
N ILE A 266 14.87 2.20 -16.08
CA ILE A 266 14.41 0.85 -16.39
C ILE A 266 14.17 0.70 -17.88
N ARG A 267 14.17 -0.54 -18.35
CA ARG A 267 13.58 -0.91 -19.64
C ARG A 267 12.33 -1.74 -19.38
N SER A 268 11.20 -1.33 -19.95
CA SER A 268 9.99 -2.15 -20.03
C SER A 268 9.94 -2.82 -21.40
N ASP A 269 9.79 -4.14 -21.41
CA ASP A 269 9.58 -4.94 -22.60
C ASP A 269 8.20 -5.64 -22.52
N VAL A 270 7.46 -5.66 -23.63
CA VAL A 270 6.19 -6.39 -23.72
C VAL A 270 6.43 -7.68 -24.50
N VAL A 271 6.15 -8.83 -23.91
CA VAL A 271 6.28 -10.14 -24.59
C VAL A 271 4.88 -10.58 -25.04
N ARG A 272 4.71 -10.82 -26.34
CA ARG A 272 3.44 -11.34 -26.89
C ARG A 272 3.29 -12.84 -26.61
N GLU A 273 2.05 -13.35 -26.67
CA GLU A 273 1.73 -14.78 -26.42
C GLU A 273 2.49 -15.77 -27.33
N ASN A 274 3.01 -15.32 -28.48
CA ASN A 274 3.84 -16.12 -29.38
C ASN A 274 5.34 -16.16 -28.98
N GLY A 275 5.71 -15.59 -27.84
CA GLY A 275 7.11 -15.48 -27.36
C GLY A 275 7.92 -14.37 -28.04
N GLU A 276 7.31 -13.58 -28.92
CA GLU A 276 8.00 -12.51 -29.63
C GLU A 276 8.11 -11.26 -28.73
N ARG A 277 9.34 -10.76 -28.57
CA ARG A 277 9.64 -9.57 -27.75
C ARG A 277 9.34 -8.31 -28.57
N VAL A 278 8.41 -7.49 -28.10
CA VAL A 278 8.22 -6.14 -28.66
C VAL A 278 9.29 -5.23 -28.06
N VAL A 279 10.45 -5.20 -28.71
CA VAL A 279 11.53 -4.24 -28.40
C VAL A 279 11.20 -2.86 -28.99
N PRO A 280 11.52 -1.76 -28.28
CA PRO A 280 11.37 -0.43 -28.84
C PRO A 280 12.22 -0.30 -30.11
N ALA A 281 11.63 0.18 -31.20
CA ALA A 281 12.30 0.33 -32.48
C ALA A 281 13.57 1.19 -32.32
N ALA A 282 14.74 0.59 -32.58
CA ALA A 282 15.97 1.34 -32.73
C ALA A 282 15.80 2.27 -33.93
N LYS A 283 15.87 3.59 -33.72
CA LYS A 283 16.00 4.53 -34.84
C LYS A 283 17.31 4.20 -35.54
N VAL A 284 17.21 3.56 -36.71
CA VAL A 284 18.31 3.49 -37.68
C VAL A 284 18.66 4.92 -38.03
N ALA A 285 19.84 5.39 -37.62
CA ALA A 285 20.39 6.64 -38.10
C ALA A 285 20.68 6.45 -39.60
N GLN A 286 19.82 6.99 -40.45
CA GLN A 286 20.15 7.17 -41.86
C GLN A 286 21.26 8.22 -41.92
N ARG A 287 22.42 7.79 -42.44
CA ARG A 287 23.54 8.66 -42.83
C ARG A 287 23.20 9.40 -44.11
#